data_AF-A0A212R205-F1
#
_entry.id   AF-A0A212R205-F1
#
_cell.length_a   1.000
_cell.length_b   1.000
_cell.length_c   1.000
_cell.angle_alpha   90.00
_cell.angle_beta   90.00
_cell.angle_gamma   90.00
#
_symmetry.space_group_name_H-M   'P 1'
#
loop_
_entity.id
_entity.type
_entity.pdbx_description
1 polymer ?
#
loop_
_entity_poly.entity_id
_entity_poly.type
_entity_poly.pdbx_seq_one_letter_code
_entity_poly.pdbx_strand_id
1 'polypeptide(L)'
;MVRIRLQRMGKKHEPTYRIVVADSRAPRDGKFIEIIGHYNPRTEPETIVVNEARALYWLRVGAQPTEAVRILFRKTGTLARFERLKAGEPLEALVAEATALEAGTRTSTR
;
A
#
# COMPACT_ATOMS: atom_id res chain seq x y z
N MET A 1 2.92 2.94 18.59
CA MET A 1 1.69 2.68 17.79
C MET A 1 2.13 2.27 16.41
N VAL A 2 1.56 1.21 15.85
CA VAL A 2 1.91 0.77 14.50
C VAL A 2 1.32 1.73 13.47
N ARG A 3 2.17 2.22 12.57
CA ARG A 3 1.82 3.12 11.49
C ARG A 3 2.21 2.55 10.15
N ILE A 4 1.37 2.79 9.15
CA ILE A 4 1.70 2.55 7.75
C ILE A 4 2.21 3.87 7.18
N ARG A 5 3.49 3.90 6.78
CA ARG A 5 4.18 5.13 6.36
C ARG A 5 5.02 4.88 5.11
N LEU A 6 5.42 5.97 4.45
CA LEU A 6 6.36 5.93 3.34
C LEU A 6 7.80 6.00 3.87
N GLN A 7 8.61 5.02 3.48
CA GLN A 7 10.05 5.06 3.66
C GLN A 7 10.67 5.50 2.34
N ARG A 8 11.53 6.52 2.38
CA ARG A 8 12.19 7.03 1.18
C ARG A 8 13.36 6.12 0.83
N MET A 9 13.38 5.69 -0.41
CA MET A 9 14.45 4.96 -1.07
C MET A 9 14.86 5.73 -2.35
N GLY A 10 15.88 5.22 -3.02
CA GLY A 10 16.34 5.76 -4.30
C GLY A 10 17.49 6.77 -4.16
N LYS A 11 17.88 7.31 -5.31
CA LYS A 11 19.06 8.19 -5.44
C LYS A 11 18.66 9.66 -5.22
N LYS A 12 19.68 10.53 -5.17
CA LYS A 12 19.47 11.98 -5.24
C LYS A 12 18.70 12.29 -6.53
N HIS A 13 17.65 13.11 -6.43
CA HIS A 13 16.71 13.43 -7.53
C HIS A 13 15.89 12.25 -8.09
N GLU A 14 15.97 11.07 -7.48
CA GLU A 14 15.20 9.89 -7.89
C GLU A 14 14.47 9.29 -6.68
N PRO A 15 13.47 9.98 -6.12
CA PRO A 15 12.75 9.47 -4.97
C PRO A 15 11.86 8.29 -5.37
N THR A 16 12.06 7.16 -4.70
CA THR A 16 11.16 6.01 -4.72
C THR A 16 10.74 5.72 -3.29
N TYR A 17 9.52 5.25 -3.07
CA TYR A 17 9.02 5.01 -1.72
C TYR A 17 8.62 3.56 -1.53
N ARG A 18 8.90 3.02 -0.34
CA ARG A 18 8.33 1.76 0.12
C ARG A 18 7.18 2.07 1.07
N ILE A 19 6.08 1.35 0.92
CA ILE A 19 4.96 1.40 1.86
C ILE A 19 5.29 0.37 2.95
N VAL A 20 5.62 0.87 4.14
CA VAL A 20 6.10 0.04 5.24
C VAL A 20 5.22 0.15 6.46
N VAL A 21 5.10 -0.96 7.18
CA VAL A 21 4.49 -1.03 8.49
C VAL A 21 5.60 -0.95 9.53
N ALA A 22 5.55 0.06 10.39
CA ALA A 22 6.57 0.29 11.41
C ALA A 22 5.96 0.85 12.69
N ASP A 23 6.66 0.72 13.82
CA ASP A 23 6.26 1.49 14.99
C ASP A 23 6.55 2.99 14.76
N SER A 24 5.61 3.82 15.20
CA SER A 24 5.71 5.28 15.28
C SER A 24 7.04 5.84 15.80
N ARG A 25 7.70 5.17 16.74
CA ARG A 25 8.95 5.62 17.39
C ARG A 25 10.19 5.27 16.55
N ALA A 26 10.08 4.35 15.61
CA ALA A 26 11.20 3.97 14.77
C ALA A 26 11.57 5.12 13.82
N PRO A 27 12.86 5.36 13.54
CA PRO A 27 13.27 6.40 12.58
C PRO A 27 12.75 6.08 11.18
N ARG A 28 12.53 7.10 10.34
CA ARG A 28 11.91 6.97 9.00
C ARG A 28 12.55 5.87 8.16
N ASP A 29 13.89 5.86 8.11
CA ASP A 29 14.67 4.97 7.25
C ASP A 29 15.27 3.78 8.01
N GLY A 30 14.80 3.51 9.25
CA GLY A 30 15.30 2.41 10.08
C GLY A 30 14.39 1.19 10.10
N LYS A 31 14.34 0.55 11.28
CA LYS A 31 13.64 -0.72 11.50
C LYS A 31 12.16 -0.61 11.16
N PHE A 32 11.68 -1.53 10.34
CA PHE A 32 10.27 -1.75 10.02
C PHE A 32 9.89 -3.20 10.34
N ILE A 33 8.59 -3.47 10.40
CA ILE A 33 8.02 -4.79 10.64
C ILE A 33 7.88 -5.53 9.31
N GLU A 34 7.21 -4.89 8.34
CA GLU A 34 6.90 -5.49 7.05
C GLU A 34 6.83 -4.42 5.94
N ILE A 35 7.20 -4.82 4.72
CA ILE A 35 6.98 -4.02 3.50
C ILE A 35 5.72 -4.55 2.82
N ILE A 36 4.72 -3.69 2.65
CA ILE A 36 3.42 -4.06 2.08
C ILE A 36 3.20 -3.49 0.68
N GLY A 37 4.16 -2.75 0.14
CA GLY A 37 4.04 -2.18 -1.20
C GLY A 37 5.16 -1.21 -1.55
N HIS A 38 5.05 -0.61 -2.73
CA HIS A 38 5.94 0.44 -3.20
C HIS A 38 5.18 1.50 -4.00
N TYR A 39 5.74 2.69 -4.02
CA TYR A 39 5.21 3.85 -4.69
C TYR A 39 6.34 4.56 -5.44
N ASN A 40 6.14 4.78 -6.74
CA ASN A 40 7.03 5.56 -7.58
C ASN A 40 6.26 6.74 -8.21
N PRO A 41 6.47 7.99 -7.75
CA PRO A 41 5.82 9.16 -8.33
C PRO A 41 6.40 9.57 -9.68
N ARG A 42 7.53 9.00 -10.10
CA ARG A 42 8.25 9.44 -11.31
C ARG A 42 7.82 8.73 -12.59
N THR A 43 7.09 7.63 -12.48
CA THR A 43 6.56 6.97 -13.67
C THR A 43 5.33 7.73 -14.13
N GLU A 44 5.09 7.76 -15.43
CA GLU A 44 3.88 8.30 -16.04
C GLU A 44 3.17 7.13 -16.74
N PRO A 45 2.06 6.60 -16.20
CA PRO A 45 1.37 6.95 -14.96
C PRO A 45 2.13 6.54 -13.68
N GLU A 46 1.78 7.14 -12.52
CA GLU A 46 2.44 6.83 -11.24
C GLU A 46 2.28 5.35 -10.87
N THR A 47 3.37 4.70 -10.48
CA THR A 47 3.35 3.26 -10.14
C THR A 47 3.03 3.13 -8.67
N ILE A 48 1.87 2.55 -8.37
CA ILE A 48 1.45 2.21 -7.01
C ILE A 48 1.17 0.71 -6.99
N VAL A 49 1.92 -0.02 -6.17
CA VAL A 49 1.73 -1.46 -5.98
C VAL A 49 1.55 -1.72 -4.50
N VAL A 50 0.44 -2.38 -4.15
CA VAL A 50 0.06 -2.66 -2.76
C VAL A 50 -0.29 -4.13 -2.65
N ASN A 51 0.35 -4.84 -1.73
CA ASN A 51 -0.10 -6.16 -1.35
C ASN A 51 -1.37 -6.03 -0.52
N GLU A 52 -2.52 -6.21 -1.17
CA GLU A 52 -3.84 -6.02 -0.57
C GLU A 52 -4.10 -6.96 0.60
N ALA A 53 -3.68 -8.23 0.51
CA ALA A 53 -3.86 -9.19 1.59
C ALA A 53 -3.21 -8.71 2.90
N ARG A 54 -1.98 -8.18 2.79
CA ARG A 54 -1.23 -7.67 3.93
C ARG A 54 -1.71 -6.28 4.36
N ALA A 55 -2.05 -5.40 3.42
CA ALA A 55 -2.59 -4.08 3.73
C ALA A 55 -3.90 -4.18 4.53
N LEU A 56 -4.83 -5.03 4.08
CA LEU A 56 -6.10 -5.28 4.76
C LEU A 56 -5.91 -5.91 6.14
N TYR A 57 -5.00 -6.87 6.28
CA TYR A 57 -4.64 -7.46 7.57
C TYR A 57 -4.16 -6.39 8.56
N TRP A 58 -3.22 -5.53 8.16
CA TRP A 58 -2.67 -4.51 9.06
C TRP A 58 -3.69 -3.42 9.41
N LEU A 59 -4.54 -3.03 8.46
CA LEU A 59 -5.66 -2.13 8.74
C LEU A 59 -6.65 -2.75 9.74
N ARG A 60 -6.93 -4.06 9.63
CA ARG A 60 -7.80 -4.79 10.56
C ARG A 60 -7.21 -4.88 11.97
N VAL A 61 -5.89 -5.06 12.09
CA VAL A 61 -5.16 -5.09 13.38
C VAL A 61 -5.06 -3.68 14.01
N GLY A 62 -5.47 -2.63 13.30
CA GLY A 62 -5.51 -1.26 13.81
C GLY A 62 -4.28 -0.42 13.47
N ALA A 63 -3.48 -0.82 12.48
CA ALA A 63 -2.41 0.01 11.97
C ALA A 63 -2.98 1.28 11.32
N GLN A 64 -2.44 2.45 11.70
CA GLN A 64 -2.94 3.72 11.21
C GLN A 64 -2.10 4.22 10.02
N PRO A 65 -2.70 4.45 8.84
CA PRO A 65 -1.98 5.03 7.71
C PRO A 65 -1.74 6.53 7.91
N THR A 66 -0.54 6.98 7.53
CA THR A 66 -0.24 8.42 7.38
C THR A 66 -1.04 9.04 6.23
N GLU A 67 -1.15 10.37 6.20
CA GLU A 67 -1.96 11.09 5.20
C GLU A 67 -1.61 10.71 3.75
N ALA A 68 -0.32 10.72 3.40
CA ALA A 68 0.13 10.33 2.06
C ALA A 68 -0.26 8.89 1.70
N VAL A 69 -0.10 7.95 2.63
CA VAL A 69 -0.51 6.55 2.42
C VAL A 69 -2.02 6.43 2.30
N ARG A 70 -2.79 7.22 3.05
CA ARG A 70 -4.25 7.25 2.95
C ARG A 70 -4.69 7.70 1.56
N ILE A 71 -4.03 8.72 0.98
CA ILE A 71 -4.29 9.16 -0.39
C ILE A 71 -3.99 8.03 -1.38
N LEU A 72 -2.85 7.34 -1.25
CA LEU A 72 -2.51 6.20 -2.11
C LEU A 72 -3.55 5.08 -2.00
N PHE A 73 -3.96 4.71 -0.78
CA PHE A 73 -4.98 3.68 -0.56
C PHE A 73 -6.38 4.07 -1.05
N ARG A 74 -6.68 5.36 -1.16
CA ARG A 74 -7.90 5.83 -1.85
C ARG A 74 -7.77 5.64 -3.36
N LYS A 75 -6.63 6.00 -3.96
CA LYS A 75 -6.39 5.84 -5.40
C LYS A 75 -6.43 4.38 -5.84
N THR A 76 -5.87 3.46 -5.05
CA THR A 76 -5.87 2.03 -5.35
C THR A 76 -7.19 1.33 -5.01
N GLY A 77 -8.09 1.97 -4.25
CA GLY A 77 -9.34 1.37 -3.77
C GLY A 77 -9.18 0.46 -2.54
N THR A 78 -7.99 0.40 -1.93
CA THR A 78 -7.71 -0.43 -0.74
C THR A 78 -8.60 -0.04 0.44
N LEU A 79 -8.88 1.25 0.65
CA LEU A 79 -9.79 1.68 1.72
C LEU A 79 -11.24 1.24 1.48
N ALA A 80 -11.70 1.26 0.24
CA ALA A 80 -13.06 0.80 -0.09
C ALA A 80 -13.18 -0.70 0.16
N ARG A 81 -12.18 -1.49 -0.24
CA ARG A 81 -12.08 -2.92 0.08
C ARG A 81 -12.00 -3.17 1.59
N PHE A 82 -11.33 -2.30 2.35
CA PHE A 82 -11.28 -2.43 3.82
C PHE A 82 -12.64 -2.24 4.50
N GLU A 83 -13.45 -1.29 4.04
CA GLU A 83 -14.81 -1.13 4.58
C GLU A 83 -15.71 -2.33 4.22
N ARG A 84 -15.57 -2.89 3.00
CA ARG A 84 -16.23 -4.14 2.59
C ARG A 84 -15.79 -5.35 3.42
N LEU A 85 -14.50 -5.43 3.76
CA LEU A 85 -13.97 -6.45 4.67
C LEU A 85 -14.59 -6.35 6.07
N LYS A 86 -14.77 -5.12 6.60
CA LYS A 86 -15.49 -4.92 7.87
C LYS A 86 -16.95 -5.32 7.80
N ALA A 87 -17.58 -5.14 6.64
CA ALA A 87 -18.96 -5.56 6.38
C ALA A 87 -19.12 -7.10 6.27
N GLY A 88 -18.02 -7.87 6.33
CA GLY A 88 -18.05 -9.33 6.41
C GLY A 88 -17.70 -10.07 5.11
N GLU A 89 -17.24 -9.36 4.08
CA GLU A 89 -16.80 -10.01 2.84
C GLU A 89 -15.50 -10.82 3.04
N PRO A 90 -15.34 -11.96 2.34
CA PRO A 90 -14.15 -12.79 2.48
C PRO A 90 -12.91 -12.10 1.89
N LEU A 91 -11.81 -12.14 2.65
CA LEU A 91 -10.52 -11.54 2.27
C LEU A 91 -10.03 -12.04 0.91
N GLU A 92 -10.27 -13.31 0.60
CA GLU A 92 -9.81 -13.95 -0.64
C GLU A 92 -10.47 -13.34 -1.89
N ALA A 93 -11.77 -13.01 -1.82
CA ALA A 93 -12.47 -12.39 -2.94
C ALA A 93 -11.96 -10.98 -3.24
N LEU A 94 -11.67 -10.20 -2.19
CA LEU A 94 -11.14 -8.84 -2.32
C LEU A 94 -9.70 -8.83 -2.88
N VAL A 95 -8.90 -9.81 -2.48
CA VAL A 95 -7.53 -9.99 -2.99
C VAL A 95 -7.56 -10.47 -4.45
N ALA A 96 -8.48 -11.36 -4.81
CA ALA A 96 -8.67 -11.79 -6.20
C ALA A 96 -9.09 -10.63 -7.10
N GLU A 97 -10.01 -9.77 -6.65
CA GLU A 97 -10.43 -8.56 -7.38
C GLU A 97 -9.22 -7.64 -7.63
N ALA A 98 -8.40 -7.38 -6.61
CA ALA A 98 -7.26 -6.50 -6.76
C ALA A 98 -6.15 -7.07 -7.63
N THR A 99 -5.85 -8.37 -7.52
CA THR A 99 -4.86 -9.02 -8.39
C THR A 99 -5.31 -9.02 -9.85
N ALA A 100 -6.61 -9.15 -10.12
CA ALA A 100 -7.16 -9.01 -11.48
C ALA A 100 -6.98 -7.59 -12.03
N LEU A 101 -7.17 -6.55 -11.20
CA LEU A 101 -6.94 -5.16 -11.59
C LEU A 101 -5.46 -4.89 -11.92
N GLU A 102 -4.53 -5.40 -11.10
CA GLU A 102 -3.09 -5.28 -11.37
C GLU A 102 -2.66 -6.01 -12.65
N ALA A 103 -3.25 -7.17 -12.94
CA ALA A 103 -2.97 -7.93 -14.17
C ALA A 103 -3.47 -7.21 -15.44
N GLY A 104 -4.61 -6.52 -15.35
CA GLY A 104 -5.16 -5.72 -16.45
C GLY A 104 -4.24 -4.55 -16.84
N THR A 105 -3.60 -3.89 -15.87
CA THR A 105 -2.70 -2.76 -16.15
C THR A 105 -1.42 -3.17 -16.87
N ARG A 106 -0.92 -4.39 -16.64
CA ARG A 106 0.30 -4.91 -17.29
C ARG A 106 0.11 -5.37 -18.74
N THR A 107 -1.13 -5.54 -19.19
CA THR A 107 -1.43 -6.13 -20.51
C THR A 107 -1.61 -5.07 -21.61
N SER A 108 -1.80 -3.80 -21.24
CA SER A 108 -2.04 -2.67 -22.17
C SER A 108 -0.75 -1.97 -22.63
N THR A 109 0.26 -2.74 -23.03
CA THR A 109 1.45 -2.21 -23.71
C THR A 109 1.74 -3.08 -24.94
N ARG A 110 0.92 -2.92 -25.97
CA ARG A 110 1.19 -3.26 -27.37
C ARG A 110 0.54 -2.22 -28.25
#